data_AF-A0A652K9B8-F1
#
_entry.id   AF-A0A652K9B8-F1
#
_cell.length_a   1.000
_cell.length_b   1.000
_cell.length_c   1.000
_cell.angle_alpha   90.00
_cell.angle_beta   90.00
_cell.angle_gamma   90.00
#
_symmetry.space_group_name_H-M   'P 1'
#
loop_
_entity.id
_entity.type
_entity.pdbx_description
1 polymer ?
#
loop_
_entity_poly.entity_id
_entity_poly.type
_entity_poly.pdbx_seq_one_letter_code
_entity_poly.pdbx_strand_id
1 'polypeptide(L)'
;MTATASLALRTKLTPTAPVLRAATAALWRPEGLRRRYVRYLAAMHPLVRASVPLLERAAERCAGLDDPAARRLGAYCVRHAEEERDHDAWLLDDLAAAGAGPLAVPPPVVVELVGAQYYRVEHEHPVTLLGYIAVLEGNAPGPRLADRLIEATGLPGSAFRTLREHAELDGGHLDDLHRVLDDLALTPEGQTAVSVSALHTAHLLTRLFHSLAAEPGGHP
;
A
#
# COMPACT_ATOMS: atom_id res chain seq x y z
N MET A 1 -12.61 -18.79 23.07
CA MET A 1 -11.92 -18.82 21.76
C MET A 1 -10.93 -17.68 21.73
N THR A 2 -9.65 -17.96 21.48
CA THR A 2 -8.65 -16.90 21.27
C THR A 2 -8.93 -16.25 19.91
N ALA A 3 -8.91 -14.92 19.83
CA ALA A 3 -9.09 -14.23 18.55
C ALA A 3 -7.96 -14.62 17.57
N THR A 4 -8.29 -14.77 16.29
CA THR A 4 -7.28 -15.02 15.26
C THR A 4 -6.38 -13.79 15.05
N ALA A 5 -5.19 -13.97 14.49
CA ALA A 5 -4.23 -12.87 14.29
C ALA A 5 -4.81 -11.80 13.34
N SER A 6 -5.51 -12.22 12.30
CA SER A 6 -6.20 -11.34 11.35
C SER A 6 -7.31 -10.54 12.04
N LEU A 7 -8.11 -11.16 12.91
CA LEU A 7 -9.16 -10.47 13.66
C LEU A 7 -8.55 -9.43 14.62
N ALA A 8 -7.50 -9.80 15.35
CA ALA A 8 -6.81 -8.88 16.25
C ALA A 8 -6.24 -7.66 15.50
N LEU A 9 -5.63 -7.87 14.32
CA LEU A 9 -5.12 -6.80 13.48
C LEU A 9 -6.25 -5.86 13.03
N ARG A 10 -7.35 -6.40 12.48
CA ARG A 10 -8.52 -5.61 12.03
C ARG A 10 -9.12 -4.78 13.16
N THR A 11 -9.26 -5.38 14.35
CA THR A 11 -9.76 -4.67 15.54
C THR A 11 -8.86 -3.49 15.90
N LYS A 12 -7.53 -3.68 15.88
CA LYS A 12 -6.57 -2.60 16.18
C LYS A 12 -6.53 -1.50 15.12
N LEU A 13 -6.83 -1.83 13.86
CA LEU A 13 -6.91 -0.84 12.77
C LEU A 13 -8.21 -0.04 12.76
N THR A 14 -9.27 -0.53 13.41
CA THR A 14 -10.60 0.12 13.43
C THR A 14 -10.55 1.62 13.77
N PRO A 15 -9.78 2.09 14.77
CA PRO A 15 -9.68 3.52 15.10
C PRO A 15 -9.03 4.38 14.01
N THR A 16 -8.24 3.80 13.11
CA THR A 16 -7.57 4.54 12.02
C THR A 16 -8.51 4.82 10.85
N ALA A 17 -9.54 3.99 10.68
CA ALA A 17 -10.39 4.01 9.50
C ALA A 17 -11.13 5.35 9.26
N PRO A 18 -11.67 6.06 10.27
CA PRO A 18 -12.30 7.35 10.03
C PRO A 18 -11.34 8.40 9.44
N VAL A 19 -10.10 8.45 9.95
CA VAL A 19 -9.10 9.43 9.51
C VAL A 19 -8.61 9.12 8.10
N LEU A 20 -8.31 7.85 7.83
CA LEU A 20 -7.88 7.42 6.50
C LEU A 20 -8.98 7.59 5.45
N ARG A 21 -10.25 7.32 5.79
CA ARG A 21 -11.40 7.62 4.93
C ARG A 21 -11.55 9.12 4.66
N ALA A 22 -11.37 9.96 5.67
CA ALA A 22 -11.42 11.42 5.49
C ALA A 22 -10.29 11.92 4.58
N ALA A 23 -9.07 11.41 4.76
CA ALA A 23 -7.93 11.73 3.89
C ALA A 23 -8.14 11.27 2.45
N THR A 24 -8.69 10.07 2.26
CA THR A 24 -9.05 9.51 0.94
C THR A 24 -10.16 10.35 0.28
N ALA A 25 -11.19 10.75 1.03
CA ALA A 25 -12.23 11.61 0.51
C ALA A 25 -11.68 12.99 0.08
N ALA A 26 -10.76 13.56 0.87
CA ALA A 26 -10.11 14.83 0.54
C ALA A 26 -9.23 14.73 -0.71
N LEU A 27 -8.56 13.60 -0.93
CA LEU A 27 -7.78 13.31 -2.13
C LEU A 27 -8.65 13.39 -3.40
N TRP A 28 -9.86 12.80 -3.33
CA TRP A 28 -10.77 12.65 -4.45
C TRP A 28 -11.83 13.74 -4.61
N ARG A 29 -11.77 14.83 -3.81
CA ARG A 29 -12.70 15.95 -3.95
C ARG A 29 -12.67 16.55 -5.37
N PRO A 30 -13.77 17.11 -5.90
CA PRO A 30 -13.82 17.58 -7.29
C PRO A 30 -12.86 18.75 -7.60
N GLU A 31 -12.71 19.72 -6.70
CA GLU A 31 -12.06 21.00 -6.98
C GLU A 31 -10.56 20.84 -7.19
N GLY A 32 -10.04 20.86 -8.42
CA GLY A 32 -8.61 20.64 -8.69
C GLY A 32 -8.21 19.15 -8.80
N LEU A 33 -9.20 18.26 -8.98
CA LEU A 33 -9.00 16.81 -9.00
C LEU A 33 -8.01 16.34 -10.06
N ARG A 34 -8.07 16.87 -11.28
CA ARG A 34 -7.14 16.50 -12.36
C ARG A 34 -5.68 16.63 -11.95
N ARG A 35 -5.31 17.78 -11.38
CA ARG A 35 -3.93 18.04 -10.93
C ARG A 35 -3.54 17.16 -9.74
N ARG A 36 -4.48 16.92 -8.81
CA ARG A 36 -4.24 16.01 -7.68
C ARG A 36 -4.08 14.56 -8.12
N TYR A 37 -4.83 14.11 -9.11
CA TYR A 37 -4.70 12.75 -9.64
C TYR A 37 -3.32 12.54 -10.28
N VAL A 38 -2.82 13.50 -11.06
CA VAL A 38 -1.45 13.43 -11.58
C VAL A 38 -0.41 13.38 -10.46
N ARG A 39 -0.58 14.20 -9.39
CA ARG A 39 0.29 14.14 -8.20
C ARG A 39 0.19 12.79 -7.47
N TYR A 40 -1.01 12.20 -7.42
CA TYR A 40 -1.23 10.88 -6.86
C TYR A 40 -0.46 9.82 -7.63
N LEU A 41 -0.62 9.73 -8.96
CA LEU A 41 0.15 8.80 -9.80
C LEU A 41 1.66 8.96 -9.58
N ALA A 42 2.13 10.21 -9.56
CA ALA A 42 3.55 10.54 -9.38
C ALA A 42 4.10 10.14 -8.00
N ALA A 43 3.27 10.22 -6.95
CA ALA A 43 3.63 9.81 -5.60
C ALA A 43 3.51 8.29 -5.38
N MET A 44 2.54 7.65 -6.04
CA MET A 44 2.33 6.20 -5.96
C MET A 44 3.38 5.41 -6.72
N HIS A 45 3.91 5.91 -7.84
CA HIS A 45 4.94 5.22 -8.62
C HIS A 45 6.14 4.77 -7.75
N PRO A 46 6.86 5.65 -7.02
CA PRO A 46 7.97 5.21 -6.17
C PRO A 46 7.54 4.31 -4.98
N LEU A 47 6.27 4.38 -4.55
CA LEU A 47 5.72 3.50 -3.51
C LEU A 47 5.52 2.08 -4.06
N VAL A 48 4.86 1.93 -5.22
CA VAL A 48 4.59 0.65 -5.89
C VAL A 48 5.87 0.01 -6.42
N ARG A 49 6.79 0.81 -6.95
CA ARG A 49 8.13 0.34 -7.36
C ARG A 49 8.90 -0.33 -6.22
N ALA A 50 8.60 0.01 -4.97
CA ALA A 50 9.26 -0.60 -3.82
C ALA A 50 8.66 -1.96 -3.41
N SER A 51 7.46 -2.32 -3.90
CA SER A 51 6.75 -3.54 -3.50
C SER A 51 7.57 -4.80 -3.78
N VAL A 52 7.97 -5.01 -5.04
CA VAL A 52 8.72 -6.22 -5.45
C VAL A 52 10.05 -6.36 -4.70
N PRO A 53 10.94 -5.34 -4.65
CA PRO A 53 12.19 -5.45 -3.89
C PRO A 53 11.98 -5.69 -2.39
N LEU A 54 10.95 -5.11 -1.76
CA LEU A 54 10.63 -5.37 -0.35
C LEU A 54 10.20 -6.81 -0.12
N LEU A 55 9.35 -7.35 -1.00
CA LEU A 55 8.86 -8.72 -0.92
C LEU A 55 10.01 -9.72 -1.15
N GLU A 56 10.82 -9.52 -2.18
CA GLU A 56 12.01 -10.35 -2.46
C GLU A 56 12.99 -10.32 -1.29
N ARG A 57 13.25 -9.13 -0.72
CA ARG A 57 14.15 -9.00 0.42
C ARG A 57 13.60 -9.67 1.68
N ALA A 58 12.30 -9.55 1.94
CA ALA A 58 11.65 -10.26 3.03
C ALA A 58 11.73 -11.78 2.85
N ALA A 59 11.55 -12.29 1.62
CA ALA A 59 11.73 -13.71 1.31
C ALA A 59 13.16 -14.19 1.57
N GLU A 60 14.17 -13.40 1.16
CA GLU A 60 15.58 -13.71 1.41
C GLU A 60 15.89 -13.75 2.92
N ARG A 61 15.39 -12.77 3.68
CA ARG A 61 15.55 -12.74 5.15
C ARG A 61 14.88 -13.95 5.80
N CYS A 62 13.68 -14.32 5.37
CA CYS A 62 12.97 -15.51 5.83
C CYS A 62 13.76 -16.81 5.59
N ALA A 63 14.50 -16.93 4.48
CA ALA A 63 15.30 -18.11 4.18
C ALA A 63 16.48 -18.31 5.17
N GLY A 64 16.91 -17.24 5.84
CA GLY A 64 17.96 -17.28 6.87
C GLY A 64 17.46 -17.56 8.29
N LEU A 65 16.15 -17.70 8.49
CA LEU A 65 15.53 -17.94 9.81
C LEU A 65 15.12 -19.41 9.95
N ASP A 66 15.37 -19.98 11.13
CA ASP A 66 14.98 -21.35 11.47
C ASP A 66 13.67 -21.37 12.27
N ASP A 67 12.57 -20.91 11.65
CA ASP A 67 11.23 -21.07 12.21
C ASP A 67 10.16 -21.36 11.14
N PRO A 68 9.06 -22.05 11.50
CA PRO A 68 8.01 -22.42 10.54
C PRO A 68 7.24 -21.23 9.94
N ALA A 69 7.10 -20.12 10.68
CA ALA A 69 6.40 -18.94 10.21
C ALA A 69 7.20 -18.24 9.11
N ALA A 70 8.53 -18.11 9.28
CA ALA A 70 9.42 -17.57 8.26
C ALA A 70 9.33 -18.36 6.93
N ARG A 71 9.29 -19.70 6.96
CA ARG A 71 9.15 -20.50 5.73
C ARG A 71 7.85 -20.21 4.99
N ARG A 72 6.72 -20.13 5.69
CA ARG A 72 5.41 -19.82 5.09
C ARG A 72 5.36 -18.39 4.57
N LEU A 73 5.89 -17.45 5.35
CA LEU A 73 5.97 -16.04 4.97
C LEU A 73 6.86 -15.85 3.74
N GLY A 74 8.03 -16.49 3.68
CA GLY A 74 8.91 -16.42 2.52
C GLY A 74 8.24 -16.93 1.25
N ALA A 75 7.51 -18.04 1.32
CA ALA A 75 6.74 -18.56 0.19
C ALA A 75 5.60 -17.61 -0.23
N TYR A 76 4.94 -16.94 0.72
CA TYR A 76 3.96 -15.89 0.42
C TYR A 76 4.62 -14.69 -0.29
N CYS A 77 5.73 -14.19 0.25
CA CYS A 77 6.44 -13.05 -0.31
C CYS A 77 6.93 -13.30 -1.75
N VAL A 78 7.43 -14.52 -2.05
CA VAL A 78 7.83 -14.88 -3.42
C VAL A 78 6.65 -14.82 -4.38
N ARG A 79 5.51 -15.43 -4.04
CA ARG A 79 4.31 -15.41 -4.91
C ARG A 79 3.79 -13.99 -5.10
N HIS A 80 3.69 -13.23 -4.02
CA HIS A 80 3.20 -11.87 -4.06
C HIS A 80 4.16 -10.96 -4.87
N ALA A 81 5.47 -11.21 -4.83
CA ALA A 81 6.43 -10.47 -5.67
C ALA A 81 6.26 -10.76 -7.17
N GLU A 82 5.82 -11.97 -7.53
CA GLU A 82 5.50 -12.32 -8.91
C GLU A 82 4.21 -11.63 -9.38
N GLU A 83 3.20 -11.54 -8.51
CA GLU A 83 1.94 -10.85 -8.76
C GLU A 83 2.12 -9.33 -8.93
N GLU A 84 2.97 -8.71 -8.10
CA GLU A 84 3.23 -7.26 -8.13
C GLU A 84 4.20 -6.81 -9.25
N ARG A 85 4.69 -7.75 -10.06
CA ARG A 85 5.68 -7.44 -11.10
C ARG A 85 5.08 -6.52 -12.16
N ASP A 86 5.86 -5.52 -12.55
CA ASP A 86 5.53 -4.51 -13.57
C ASP A 86 4.36 -3.57 -13.21
N HIS A 87 3.77 -3.64 -12.01
CA HIS A 87 2.74 -2.71 -11.56
C HIS A 87 3.25 -1.25 -11.54
N ASP A 88 4.54 -1.04 -11.26
CA ASP A 88 5.16 0.28 -11.33
C ASP A 88 5.28 0.81 -12.77
N ALA A 89 5.52 -0.07 -13.74
CA ALA A 89 5.51 0.29 -15.16
C ALA A 89 4.12 0.75 -15.62
N TRP A 90 3.04 0.15 -15.10
CA TRP A 90 1.67 0.60 -15.41
C TRP A 90 1.43 2.04 -14.92
N LEU A 91 1.99 2.42 -13.77
CA LEU A 91 1.91 3.80 -13.27
C LEU A 91 2.71 4.77 -14.15
N LEU A 92 3.81 4.34 -14.77
CA LEU A 92 4.55 5.16 -15.74
C LEU A 92 3.72 5.38 -17.01
N ASP A 93 3.04 4.34 -17.51
CA ASP A 93 2.12 4.46 -18.65
C ASP A 93 0.97 5.42 -18.33
N ASP A 94 0.37 5.30 -17.13
CA ASP A 94 -0.70 6.17 -16.68
C ASP A 94 -0.24 7.64 -16.57
N LEU A 95 0.96 7.88 -16.05
CA LEU A 95 1.58 9.21 -15.98
C LEU A 95 1.76 9.80 -17.38
N ALA A 96 2.30 9.02 -18.32
CA ALA A 96 2.51 9.45 -19.69
C ALA A 96 1.18 9.78 -20.38
N ALA A 97 0.15 8.94 -20.22
CA ALA A 97 -1.20 9.18 -20.72
C ALA A 97 -1.85 10.42 -20.10
N ALA A 98 -1.47 10.78 -18.86
CA ALA A 98 -1.91 12.00 -18.21
C ALA A 98 -1.12 13.25 -18.62
N GLY A 99 -0.10 13.12 -19.48
CA GLY A 99 0.77 14.21 -19.91
C GLY A 99 1.82 14.61 -18.87
N ALA A 100 2.19 13.68 -17.98
CA ALA A 100 3.17 13.87 -16.92
C ALA A 100 4.29 12.82 -16.98
N GLY A 101 5.32 13.02 -16.16
CA GLY A 101 6.42 12.07 -15.99
C GLY A 101 6.64 11.73 -14.51
N PRO A 102 7.49 10.73 -14.22
CA PRO A 102 7.83 10.37 -12.85
C PRO A 102 8.54 11.52 -12.13
N LEU A 103 8.45 11.53 -10.80
CA LEU A 103 9.24 12.46 -9.98
C LEU A 103 10.71 12.07 -9.98
N ALA A 104 11.59 13.06 -10.15
CA ALA A 104 13.03 12.86 -9.96
C ALA A 104 13.38 12.53 -8.49
N VAL A 105 12.63 13.10 -7.55
CA VAL A 105 12.79 12.87 -6.11
C VAL A 105 11.43 12.46 -5.51
N PRO A 106 11.33 11.29 -4.85
CA PRO A 106 10.09 10.87 -4.19
C PRO A 106 9.64 11.84 -3.08
N PRO A 107 8.34 11.94 -2.81
CA PRO A 107 7.86 12.72 -1.66
C PRO A 107 8.47 12.19 -0.35
N PRO A 108 8.86 13.04 0.61
CA PRO A 108 9.49 12.59 1.86
C PRO A 108 8.67 11.53 2.60
N VAL A 109 7.35 11.68 2.65
CA VAL A 109 6.45 10.70 3.28
C VAL A 109 6.47 9.34 2.59
N VAL A 110 6.70 9.26 1.28
CA VAL A 110 6.87 7.98 0.57
C VAL A 110 8.19 7.33 0.98
N VAL A 111 9.26 8.12 1.13
CA VAL A 111 10.56 7.64 1.63
C VAL A 111 10.43 7.13 3.07
N GLU A 112 9.71 7.86 3.94
CA GLU A 112 9.42 7.42 5.31
C GLU A 112 8.64 6.08 5.31
N LEU A 113 7.63 5.97 4.44
CA LEU A 113 6.73 4.83 4.38
C LEU A 113 7.47 3.56 3.92
N VAL A 114 8.21 3.65 2.82
CA VAL A 114 9.01 2.55 2.26
C VAL A 114 10.23 2.24 3.14
N GLY A 115 10.95 3.28 3.58
CA GLY A 115 12.18 3.13 4.36
C GLY A 115 11.95 2.46 5.71
N ALA A 116 10.81 2.71 6.36
CA ALA A 116 10.43 2.00 7.58
C ALA A 116 10.29 0.48 7.36
N GLN A 117 9.87 0.04 6.18
CA GLN A 117 9.72 -1.39 5.90
C GLN A 117 11.07 -2.04 5.66
N TYR A 118 11.97 -1.41 4.90
CA TYR A 118 13.35 -1.88 4.77
C TYR A 118 14.02 -2.00 6.13
N TYR A 119 13.90 -0.98 6.99
CA TYR A 119 14.47 -1.04 8.34
C TYR A 119 13.96 -2.26 9.11
N ARG A 120 12.64 -2.50 9.12
CA ARG A 120 12.04 -3.64 9.84
C ARG A 120 12.43 -4.98 9.23
N VAL A 121 12.47 -5.12 7.91
CA VAL A 121 12.88 -6.36 7.24
C VAL A 121 14.34 -6.73 7.58
N GLU A 122 15.22 -5.73 7.70
CA GLU A 122 16.62 -5.98 8.06
C GLU A 122 16.80 -6.29 9.55
N HIS A 123 16.11 -5.55 10.43
CA HIS A 123 16.42 -5.51 11.87
C HIS A 123 15.39 -6.20 12.77
N GLU A 124 14.22 -6.56 12.23
CA GLU A 124 13.13 -7.24 12.93
C GLU A 124 12.74 -8.53 12.18
N HIS A 125 11.77 -9.28 12.69
CA HIS A 125 11.25 -10.44 11.98
C HIS A 125 10.44 -9.97 10.75
N PRO A 126 10.66 -10.52 9.53
CA PRO A 126 10.04 -10.02 8.29
C PRO A 126 8.50 -9.98 8.29
N VAL A 127 7.84 -10.71 9.20
CA VAL A 127 6.38 -10.69 9.39
C VAL A 127 5.81 -9.28 9.55
N THR A 128 6.59 -8.33 10.05
CA THR A 128 6.18 -6.92 10.15
C THR A 128 5.73 -6.34 8.82
N LEU A 129 6.23 -6.85 7.69
CA LEU A 129 5.83 -6.41 6.35
C LEU A 129 4.34 -6.65 6.10
N LEU A 130 3.74 -7.69 6.69
CA LEU A 130 2.30 -7.97 6.55
C LEU A 130 1.43 -6.84 7.11
N GLY A 131 1.92 -6.08 8.09
CA GLY A 131 1.20 -4.91 8.59
C GLY A 131 1.13 -3.78 7.56
N TYR A 132 2.21 -3.59 6.80
CA TYR A 132 2.27 -2.62 5.71
C TYR A 132 1.35 -3.03 4.55
N ILE A 133 1.46 -4.28 4.10
CA ILE A 133 0.63 -4.84 3.02
C ILE A 133 -0.85 -4.76 3.40
N ALA A 134 -1.24 -5.17 4.61
CA ALA A 134 -2.63 -5.13 5.06
C ALA A 134 -3.29 -3.74 4.94
N VAL A 135 -2.50 -2.66 5.15
CA VAL A 135 -3.01 -1.29 5.03
C VAL A 135 -3.08 -0.84 3.58
N LEU A 136 -2.11 -1.20 2.73
CA LEU A 136 -2.15 -0.84 1.32
C LEU A 136 -3.28 -1.56 0.58
N GLU A 137 -3.32 -2.89 0.65
CA GLU A 137 -4.39 -3.70 0.00
C GLU A 137 -5.76 -3.33 0.57
N GLY A 138 -5.86 -3.18 1.90
CA GLY A 138 -7.12 -2.83 2.56
C GLY A 138 -7.64 -1.42 2.27
N ASN A 139 -6.86 -0.58 1.59
CA ASN A 139 -7.26 0.77 1.19
C ASN A 139 -6.96 1.03 -0.30
N ALA A 140 -6.83 -0.03 -1.10
CA ALA A 140 -6.74 0.07 -2.54
C ALA A 140 -8.01 0.73 -3.12
N PRO A 141 -7.88 1.55 -4.17
CA PRO A 141 -9.03 2.11 -4.86
C PRO A 141 -10.01 1.06 -5.37
N GLY A 142 -11.29 1.21 -5.04
CA GLY A 142 -12.32 0.29 -5.51
C GLY A 142 -12.58 0.38 -7.03
N PRO A 143 -13.14 -0.66 -7.65
CA PRO A 143 -13.24 -0.81 -9.12
C PRO A 143 -14.04 0.30 -9.82
N ARG A 144 -15.01 0.91 -9.10
CA ARG A 144 -15.84 2.00 -9.64
C ARG A 144 -15.17 3.38 -9.58
N LEU A 145 -13.98 3.49 -8.98
CA LEU A 145 -13.32 4.79 -8.84
C LEU A 145 -12.77 5.28 -10.18
N ALA A 146 -12.21 4.39 -11.00
CA ALA A 146 -11.60 4.76 -12.27
C ALA A 146 -12.58 5.51 -13.18
N ASP A 147 -13.78 4.96 -13.42
CA ASP A 147 -14.80 5.60 -14.27
C ASP A 147 -15.19 7.00 -13.76
N ARG A 148 -15.37 7.15 -12.45
CA ARG A 148 -15.69 8.44 -11.83
C ARG A 148 -14.55 9.45 -12.01
N LEU A 149 -13.30 9.02 -11.87
CA LEU A 149 -12.15 9.89 -12.03
C LEU A 149 -11.94 10.27 -13.50
N ILE A 150 -12.20 9.37 -14.45
CA ILE A 150 -12.17 9.66 -15.88
C ILE A 150 -13.14 10.81 -16.20
N GLU A 151 -14.39 10.68 -15.80
CA GLU A 151 -15.42 11.70 -16.01
C GLU A 151 -15.04 13.04 -15.35
N ALA A 152 -14.59 13.01 -14.09
CA ALA A 152 -14.33 14.22 -13.32
C ALA A 152 -13.03 14.94 -13.71
N THR A 153 -12.04 14.24 -14.27
CA THR A 153 -10.74 14.82 -14.63
C THR A 153 -10.61 15.17 -16.12
N GLY A 154 -11.44 14.56 -16.98
CA GLY A 154 -11.30 14.66 -18.44
C GLY A 154 -9.97 14.11 -18.97
N LEU A 155 -9.33 13.21 -18.22
CA LEU A 155 -8.14 12.48 -18.68
C LEU A 155 -8.56 11.28 -19.54
N PRO A 156 -7.72 10.84 -20.49
CA PRO A 156 -8.03 9.65 -21.28
C PRO A 156 -8.10 8.41 -20.37
N GLY A 157 -8.94 7.43 -20.72
CA GLY A 157 -9.05 6.19 -19.94
C GLY A 157 -7.71 5.46 -19.76
N SER A 158 -6.78 5.60 -20.71
CA SER A 158 -5.43 5.04 -20.62
C SER A 158 -4.57 5.64 -19.50
N ALA A 159 -5.01 6.70 -18.81
CA ALA A 159 -4.38 7.24 -17.61
C ALA A 159 -4.88 6.58 -16.30
N PHE A 160 -5.70 5.54 -16.41
CA PHE A 160 -6.35 4.83 -15.30
C PHE A 160 -6.20 3.31 -15.43
N ARG A 161 -5.19 2.84 -16.16
CA ARG A 161 -4.92 1.40 -16.31
C ARG A 161 -4.65 0.78 -14.94
N THR A 162 -3.75 1.38 -14.15
CA THR A 162 -3.39 0.85 -12.83
C THR A 162 -4.61 0.69 -11.95
N LEU A 163 -5.48 1.71 -11.87
CA LEU A 163 -6.68 1.64 -11.04
C LEU A 163 -7.69 0.57 -11.49
N ARG A 164 -7.80 0.31 -12.80
CA ARG A 164 -8.72 -0.69 -13.33
C ARG A 164 -8.17 -2.10 -13.18
N GLU A 165 -6.96 -2.33 -13.70
CA GLU A 165 -6.33 -3.64 -13.70
C GLU A 165 -6.06 -4.11 -12.27
N HIS A 166 -5.55 -3.24 -11.39
CA HIS A 166 -5.34 -3.60 -9.99
C HIS A 166 -6.68 -3.96 -9.33
N ALA A 167 -7.76 -3.18 -9.52
CA ALA A 167 -9.05 -3.52 -8.91
C ALA A 167 -9.73 -4.79 -9.48
N GLU A 168 -9.40 -5.19 -10.71
CA GLU A 168 -9.90 -6.42 -11.34
C GLU A 168 -9.09 -7.66 -10.93
N LEU A 169 -7.78 -7.50 -10.75
CA LEU A 169 -6.86 -8.55 -10.29
C LEU A 169 -6.93 -8.74 -8.76
N ASP A 170 -7.16 -7.67 -8.00
CA ASP A 170 -7.01 -7.58 -6.53
C ASP A 170 -8.33 -7.78 -5.76
N GLY A 171 -9.17 -8.73 -6.18
CA GLY A 171 -10.36 -9.09 -5.42
C GLY A 171 -10.06 -9.80 -4.09
N GLY A 172 -8.81 -10.21 -3.83
CA GLY A 172 -8.49 -11.22 -2.82
C GLY A 172 -7.16 -11.09 -2.08
N HIS A 173 -6.28 -10.12 -2.36
CA HIS A 173 -4.98 -10.07 -1.65
C HIS A 173 -5.15 -9.86 -0.15
N LEU A 174 -6.10 -9.01 0.26
CA LEU A 174 -6.36 -8.78 1.67
C LEU A 174 -6.87 -10.06 2.37
N ASP A 175 -7.72 -10.85 1.70
CA ASP A 175 -8.23 -12.11 2.23
C ASP A 175 -7.15 -13.20 2.25
N ASP A 176 -6.28 -13.24 1.24
CA ASP A 176 -5.09 -14.10 1.23
C ASP A 176 -4.15 -13.76 2.40
N LEU A 177 -3.85 -12.47 2.58
CA LEU A 177 -3.05 -11.97 3.69
C LEU A 177 -3.66 -12.34 5.05
N HIS A 178 -4.98 -12.20 5.23
CA HIS A 178 -5.64 -12.59 6.46
C HIS A 178 -5.49 -14.09 6.75
N ARG A 179 -5.60 -14.93 5.71
CA ARG A 179 -5.40 -16.38 5.84
C ARG A 179 -3.96 -16.71 6.21
N VAL A 180 -3.00 -16.08 5.54
CA VAL A 180 -1.57 -16.22 5.86
C VAL A 180 -1.31 -15.82 7.31
N LEU A 181 -1.81 -14.66 7.77
CA LEU A 181 -1.64 -14.23 9.16
C LEU A 181 -2.18 -15.25 10.17
N ASP A 182 -3.34 -15.84 9.89
CA ASP A 182 -3.96 -16.83 10.77
C ASP A 182 -3.20 -18.17 10.76
N ASP A 183 -2.60 -18.54 9.64
CA ASP A 183 -1.79 -19.76 9.47
C ASP A 183 -0.37 -19.65 10.04
N LEU A 184 0.17 -18.44 10.22
CA LEU A 184 1.53 -18.24 10.73
C LEU A 184 1.69 -18.57 12.23
N ALA A 185 0.59 -18.66 12.98
CA ALA A 185 0.59 -18.97 14.42
C ALA A 185 1.58 -18.10 15.23
N LEU A 186 1.56 -16.79 14.97
CA LEU A 186 2.49 -15.83 15.54
C LEU A 186 2.42 -15.75 17.07
N THR A 187 3.58 -15.54 17.71
CA THR A 187 3.64 -15.18 19.13
C THR A 187 2.94 -13.83 19.38
N PRO A 188 2.54 -13.53 20.63
CA PRO A 188 1.97 -12.23 20.98
C PRO A 188 2.86 -11.04 20.57
N GLU A 189 4.17 -11.18 20.64
CA GLU A 189 5.17 -10.19 20.21
C GLU A 189 5.12 -10.01 18.69
N GLY A 190 5.09 -11.11 17.93
CA GLY A 190 4.94 -11.07 16.47
C GLY A 190 3.64 -10.39 16.04
N GLN A 191 2.51 -10.73 16.67
CA GLN A 191 1.22 -10.07 16.40
C GLN A 191 1.26 -8.57 16.72
N THR A 192 1.97 -8.20 17.80
CA THR A 192 2.17 -6.80 18.18
C THR A 192 3.02 -6.07 17.14
N ALA A 193 4.12 -6.67 16.67
CA ALA A 193 4.99 -6.10 15.65
C ALA A 193 4.25 -5.85 14.33
N VAL A 194 3.43 -6.80 13.87
CA VAL A 194 2.53 -6.60 12.71
C VAL A 194 1.57 -5.44 12.95
N SER A 195 0.95 -5.38 14.13
CA SER A 195 -0.01 -4.32 14.46
C SER A 195 0.64 -2.93 14.49
N VAL A 196 1.85 -2.81 15.06
CA VAL A 196 2.61 -1.56 15.11
C VAL A 196 3.01 -1.13 13.69
N SER A 197 3.46 -2.08 12.87
CA SER A 197 3.76 -1.81 11.45
C SER A 197 2.54 -1.28 10.70
N ALA A 198 1.37 -1.90 10.91
CA ALA A 198 0.12 -1.49 10.29
C ALA A 198 -0.35 -0.10 10.76
N LEU A 199 -0.35 0.16 12.07
CA LEU A 199 -0.72 1.47 12.62
C LEU A 199 0.21 2.59 12.12
N HIS A 200 1.52 2.31 12.06
CA HIS A 200 2.50 3.24 11.50
C HIS A 200 2.22 3.51 10.02
N THR A 201 1.95 2.46 9.25
CA THR A 201 1.62 2.58 7.82
C THR A 201 0.34 3.39 7.60
N ALA A 202 -0.72 3.12 8.37
CA ALA A 202 -1.99 3.85 8.28
C ALA A 202 -1.80 5.35 8.58
N HIS A 203 -0.94 5.68 9.56
CA HIS A 203 -0.59 7.06 9.86
C HIS A 203 0.16 7.74 8.69
N LEU A 204 1.19 7.09 8.13
CA LEU A 204 1.97 7.66 7.03
C LEU A 204 1.16 7.77 5.73
N LEU A 205 0.32 6.77 5.42
CA LEU A 205 -0.57 6.79 4.28
C LEU A 205 -1.60 7.93 4.39
N THR A 206 -2.16 8.12 5.58
CA THR A 206 -3.03 9.26 5.89
C THR A 206 -2.31 10.59 5.65
N ARG A 207 -1.06 10.75 6.12
CA ARG A 207 -0.23 11.94 5.88
C ARG A 207 0.03 12.16 4.39
N LEU A 208 0.33 11.10 3.64
CA LEU A 208 0.50 11.17 2.19
C LEU A 208 -0.77 11.70 1.52
N PHE A 209 -1.94 11.11 1.80
CA PHE A 209 -3.19 11.53 1.19
C PHE A 209 -3.58 12.97 1.56
N HIS A 210 -3.37 13.41 2.80
CA HIS A 210 -3.54 14.82 3.15
C HIS A 210 -2.58 15.75 2.41
N SER A 211 -1.31 15.37 2.26
CA SER A 211 -0.33 16.18 1.52
C SER A 211 -0.66 16.32 0.03
N LEU A 212 -1.25 15.29 -0.56
CA LEU A 212 -1.73 15.29 -1.94
C LEU A 212 -3.03 16.10 -2.08
N ALA A 213 -3.91 16.03 -1.08
CA ALA A 213 -5.16 16.79 -1.02
C ALA A 213 -4.93 18.31 -0.88
N ALA A 214 -3.84 18.71 -0.22
CA ALA A 214 -3.46 20.11 -0.04
C ALA A 214 -3.14 20.78 -1.38
N GLU A 215 -3.71 21.96 -1.61
CA GLU A 215 -3.42 22.82 -2.77
C GLU A 215 -2.01 23.42 -2.60
N PRO A 216 -1.13 23.37 -3.62
CA PRO A 216 0.11 24.13 -3.58
C PRO A 216 -0.22 25.64 -3.46
N GLY A 217 0.12 26.25 -2.32
CA GLY A 217 -0.08 27.69 -2.08
C GLY A 217 -1.24 28.06 -1.14
N GLY A 218 -2.03 27.10 -0.67
CA GLY A 218 -3.00 27.34 0.40
C GLY A 218 -2.29 27.44 1.76
N HIS A 219 -1.89 28.64 2.17
CA HIS A 219 -1.69 28.89 3.60
C HIS A 219 -3.06 28.90 4.29
N PRO A 220 -3.18 28.41 5.54
CA PRO A 220 -4.38 28.60 6.34
C PRO A 220 -4.73 30.08 6.51
#